data_AF-A0A970A0U2-F1
#
_entry.id   AF-A0A970A0U2-F1
#
_cell.length_a   1.000
_cell.length_b   1.000
_cell.length_c   1.000
_cell.angle_alpha   90.00
_cell.angle_beta   90.00
_cell.angle_gamma   90.00
#
_symmetry.space_group_name_H-M   'P 1'
#
loop_
_entity.id
_entity.type
_entity.pdbx_description
1 polymer ?
#
loop_
_entity_poly.entity_id
_entity_poly.type
_entity_poly.pdbx_seq_one_letter_code
_entity_poly.pdbx_strand_id
1 'polypeptide(L)'
;MPLGTWGFKSSYDGAVRFVENIDNSVTGAYKIHRLNVTRNSDGALQWNMELYLYYYGSPEDVPPAPVESQEQSGGGALPIGL
;
A
#
# COMPACT_ATOMS: atom_id res chain seq x y z
N MET A 1 -3.26 -1.48 -8.54
CA MET A 1 -2.67 -1.96 -9.82
C MET A 1 -1.83 -3.20 -9.53
N PRO A 2 -1.83 -4.25 -10.38
CA PRO A 2 -0.99 -5.43 -10.18
C PRO A 2 0.49 -5.09 -10.38
N LEU A 3 1.36 -5.47 -9.45
CA LEU A 3 2.82 -5.31 -9.56
C LEU A 3 3.49 -6.49 -10.28
N GLY A 4 2.70 -7.53 -10.59
CA GLY A 4 3.16 -8.77 -11.23
C GLY A 4 3.33 -9.91 -10.24
N THR A 5 3.67 -11.08 -10.79
CA THR A 5 3.91 -12.31 -10.02
C THR A 5 5.39 -12.44 -9.71
N TRP A 6 5.72 -12.58 -8.43
CA TRP A 6 7.09 -12.66 -7.93
C TRP A 6 7.29 -14.01 -7.25
N GLY A 7 8.44 -14.64 -7.50
CA GLY A 7 8.76 -15.96 -6.98
C GLY A 7 9.98 -15.96 -6.07
N PHE A 8 9.94 -16.70 -4.95
CA PHE A 8 11.07 -16.86 -4.05
C PHE A 8 11.15 -18.27 -3.45
N LYS A 9 12.37 -18.71 -3.09
CA LYS A 9 12.60 -19.98 -2.39
C LYS A 9 12.73 -19.71 -0.90
N SER A 10 11.96 -20.40 -0.07
CA SER A 10 12.02 -20.27 1.39
C SER A 10 11.41 -21.47 2.08
N SER A 11 11.82 -21.75 3.32
CA SER A 11 11.10 -22.70 4.17
C SER A 11 9.69 -22.20 4.48
N TYR A 12 8.83 -23.06 5.02
CA TYR A 12 7.49 -22.66 5.43
C TYR A 12 7.54 -21.53 6.47
N ASP A 13 8.29 -21.72 7.55
CA ASP A 13 8.42 -20.73 8.63
C ASP A 13 9.01 -19.40 8.13
N GLY A 14 9.97 -19.46 7.19
CA GLY A 14 10.55 -18.27 6.59
C GLY A 14 9.55 -17.51 5.71
N ALA A 15 8.72 -18.23 4.95
CA ALA A 15 7.69 -17.63 4.11
C ALA A 15 6.56 -17.02 4.94
N VAL A 16 6.15 -17.67 6.05
CA VAL A 16 5.15 -17.12 6.99
C VAL A 16 5.61 -15.78 7.53
N ARG A 17 6.83 -15.71 8.07
CA ARG A 17 7.40 -14.44 8.57
C ARG A 17 7.45 -13.35 7.51
N PHE A 18 7.78 -13.72 6.27
CA PHE A 18 7.80 -12.76 5.16
C PHE A 18 6.41 -12.22 4.83
N VAL A 19 5.40 -13.09 4.77
CA VAL A 19 4.00 -12.71 4.55
C VAL A 19 3.49 -11.81 5.67
N GLU A 20 3.76 -12.15 6.93
CA GLU A 20 3.41 -11.35 8.09
C GLU A 20 4.06 -9.96 8.05
N ASN A 21 5.31 -9.86 7.60
CA ASN A 21 5.99 -8.57 7.45
C ASN A 21 5.38 -7.71 6.35
N ILE A 22 4.86 -8.30 5.27
CA ILE A 22 4.14 -7.57 4.22
C ILE A 22 2.82 -7.03 4.78
N ASP A 23 2.08 -7.86 5.50
CA ASP A 23 0.78 -7.50 6.07
C ASP A 23 0.90 -6.42 7.16
N ASN A 24 1.96 -6.49 7.97
CA ASN A 24 2.27 -5.50 9.01
C ASN A 24 3.13 -4.32 8.51
N SER A 25 3.36 -4.20 7.19
CA SER A 25 4.16 -3.11 6.65
C SER A 25 3.52 -1.75 6.97
N VAL A 26 4.27 -0.87 7.62
CA VAL A 26 3.84 0.49 8.03
C VAL A 26 3.31 1.31 6.85
N THR A 27 3.82 1.07 5.64
CA THR A 27 3.37 1.78 4.44
C THR A 27 1.99 1.32 3.95
N GLY A 28 1.54 0.13 4.37
CA GLY A 28 0.31 -0.52 3.89
C GLY A 28 0.22 -0.68 2.37
N ALA A 29 1.34 -0.46 1.67
CA ALA A 29 1.38 -0.22 0.24
C ALA A 29 1.13 -1.49 -0.59
N TYR A 30 1.11 -2.66 0.05
CA TYR A 30 1.12 -3.95 -0.61
C TYR A 30 0.05 -4.85 -0.03
N LYS A 31 -0.76 -5.44 -0.91
CA LYS A 31 -1.71 -6.49 -0.56
C LYS A 31 -1.38 -7.74 -1.36
N ILE A 32 -1.28 -8.87 -0.67
CA ILE A 32 -1.11 -10.17 -1.33
C ILE A 32 -2.46 -10.57 -1.94
N HIS A 33 -2.50 -10.67 -3.26
CA HIS A 33 -3.70 -11.08 -3.98
C HIS A 33 -3.80 -12.60 -4.11
N ARG A 34 -2.67 -13.25 -4.43
CA ARG A 34 -2.56 -14.71 -4.52
C ARG A 34 -1.22 -15.17 -3.99
N LEU A 35 -1.23 -16.35 -3.36
CA LEU A 35 -0.04 -17.03 -2.90
C LEU A 35 -0.15 -18.51 -3.22
N ASN A 36 0.83 -19.02 -3.97
CA ASN A 36 0.92 -20.43 -4.34
C ASN A 36 2.26 -20.99 -3.85
N VAL A 37 2.25 -22.25 -3.42
CA VAL A 37 3.46 -22.97 -3.04
C VAL A 37 3.60 -24.24 -3.86
N THR A 38 4.79 -24.46 -4.40
CA THR A 38 5.14 -25.67 -5.13
C THR A 38 6.40 -26.28 -4.54
N ARG A 39 6.44 -27.61 -4.42
CA ARG A 39 7.67 -28.32 -4.03
C ARG A 39 8.43 -28.71 -5.30
N ASN A 40 9.67 -28.28 -5.40
CA ASN A 40 10.56 -28.60 -6.51
C ASN A 40 11.11 -30.02 -6.36
N SER A 41 11.76 -30.53 -7.43
CA SER A 41 12.39 -31.86 -7.45
C SER A 41 13.54 -32.01 -6.44
N ASP A 42 14.15 -30.89 -6.03
CA ASP A 42 15.18 -30.81 -4.98
C ASP A 42 14.57 -30.80 -3.55
N GLY A 43 13.24 -30.88 -3.42
CA GLY A 43 12.53 -30.80 -2.15
C GLY A 43 12.35 -29.37 -1.62
N ALA A 44 12.92 -28.36 -2.28
CA ALA A 44 12.77 -26.97 -1.88
C ALA A 44 11.35 -26.45 -2.14
N LEU A 45 10.86 -25.57 -1.28
CA LEU A 45 9.58 -24.88 -1.49
C LEU A 45 9.81 -23.61 -2.30
N GLN A 46 9.14 -23.54 -3.45
CA GLN A 46 9.04 -22.36 -4.29
C GLN A 46 7.70 -21.69 -4.02
N TRP A 47 7.76 -20.43 -3.61
CA TRP A 47 6.61 -19.59 -3.37
C TRP A 47 6.41 -18.67 -4.57
N ASN A 48 5.18 -18.51 -5.01
CA ASN A 48 4.79 -17.60 -6.08
C ASN A 48 3.69 -16.69 -5.54
N MET A 49 3.94 -15.40 -5.53
CA MET A 49 3.11 -14.39 -4.91
C MET A 49 2.69 -13.35 -5.95
N GLU A 50 1.40 -13.03 -5.97
CA GLU A 50 0.86 -11.91 -6.75
C GLU A 50 0.60 -10.75 -5.80
N LEU A 51 1.30 -9.64 -5.99
CA LEU A 51 1.23 -8.45 -5.13
C LEU A 51 0.51 -7.32 -5.84
N TYR A 52 -0.42 -6.69 -5.14
CA TYR A 52 -1.11 -5.49 -5.60
C TYR A 52 -0.60 -4.31 -4.81
N LEU A 53 -0.23 -3.23 -5.52
CA LEU A 53 0.02 -1.97 -4.87
C LEU A 53 -1.33 -1.40 -4.39
N TYR A 54 -1.49 -1.28 -3.09
CA TYR A 54 -2.62 -0.64 -2.42
C TYR A 54 -2.07 0.56 -1.66
N TYR A 55 -2.09 1.75 -2.26
CA TYR A 55 -1.82 2.96 -1.48
C TYR A 55 -2.97 3.12 -0.47
N TYR A 56 -2.65 3.30 0.82
CA TYR A 56 -3.56 3.99 1.72
C TYR A 56 -3.85 5.35 1.08
N GLY A 57 -5.05 5.53 0.53
CA GLY A 57 -5.32 6.61 -0.43
C GLY A 57 -6.42 6.39 -1.47
N SER A 58 -7.22 5.31 -1.41
CA SER A 58 -8.52 5.35 -2.08
C SER A 58 -9.39 6.39 -1.36
N PRO A 59 -10.02 7.35 -2.06
CA PRO A 59 -10.65 8.53 -1.46
C PRO A 59 -11.81 8.22 -0.49
N GLU A 60 -12.25 6.96 -0.44
CA GLU A 60 -13.35 6.48 0.40
C GLU A 60 -12.92 6.19 1.85
N ASP A 61 -11.65 5.86 2.08
CA ASP A 61 -11.11 5.43 3.39
C ASP A 61 -10.18 6.44 4.06
N VAL A 62 -9.90 7.58 3.41
CA VAL A 62 -9.08 8.66 3.97
C VAL A 62 -10.03 9.75 4.48
N PRO A 63 -10.16 9.96 5.81
CA PRO A 63 -10.85 11.15 6.29
C PRO A 63 -10.15 12.38 5.68
N PRO A 64 -10.90 13.32 5.07
CA PRO A 64 -10.30 14.45 4.40
C PRO A 64 -9.30 15.11 5.35
N ALA A 65 -8.10 15.41 4.85
CA ALA A 65 -7.12 16.15 5.63
C ALA A 65 -7.82 17.39 6.21
N PRO A 66 -7.63 17.72 7.50
CA PRO A 66 -8.21 18.91 8.07
C PRO A 66 -7.76 20.07 7.19
N VAL A 67 -8.72 20.72 6.53
CA VAL A 67 -8.47 21.97 5.85
C VAL A 67 -7.99 22.89 6.96
N GLU A 68 -6.68 23.21 6.97
CA GLU A 68 -6.20 24.38 7.70
C GLU A 68 -7.12 25.49 7.25
N SER A 69 -7.93 25.95 8.21
CA SER A 69 -8.92 26.99 7.97
C SER A 69 -8.14 28.15 7.42
N GLN A 70 -8.25 28.33 6.11
CA GLN A 70 -7.77 29.50 5.41
C GLN A 70 -8.39 30.65 6.18
N GLU A 71 -7.56 31.33 6.97
CA GLU A 71 -7.99 32.44 7.79
C GLU A 71 -8.85 33.30 6.88
N GLN A 72 -10.11 33.43 7.27
CA GLN A 72 -11.08 34.32 6.67
C GLN A 72 -10.61 35.75 7.01
N SER A 73 -9.47 36.15 6.44
CA SER A 73 -9.00 37.52 6.42
C SER A 73 -9.96 38.28 5.52
N GLY A 74 -10.80 39.05 6.21
CA GLY A 74 -11.95 39.74 5.67
C GLY A 74 -11.62 40.64 4.49
N GLY A 75 -12.65 40.85 3.69
CA GLY A 75 -12.64 41.79 2.58
C GLY A 75 -12.17 43.17 3.03
N GLY A 76 -11.01 43.58 2.54
CA GLY A 76 -10.63 44.97 2.39
C GLY A 76 -10.89 45.37 0.94
N ALA A 77 -12.00 46.07 0.70
CA ALA A 77 -12.25 46.75 -0.56
C ALA A 77 -11.10 47.75 -0.83
N LEU A 78 -10.41 47.61 -1.95
CA LEU A 78 -9.58 48.70 -2.46
C LEU A 78 -10.52 49.76 -3.06
N PRO A 79 -10.48 51.03 -2.60
CA PRO A 79 -11.20 52.08 -3.29
C PRO A 79 -10.50 52.35 -4.63
N ILE A 80 -11.17 52.03 -5.74
CA ILE A 80 -10.87 52.68 -7.03
C ILE A 80 -11.70 53.97 -7.05
N GLY A 81 -11.05 55.08 -6.75
CA GLY A 81 -11.59 56.43 -6.87
C GLY A 81 -10.71 57.26 -7.80
N LEU A 82 -11.32 57.66 -8.92
CA LEU A 82 -11.07 58.78 -9.84
C LEU A 82 -9.76 59.59 -9.68
#